data_AF-A0A356Z5E9-F1
#
_entry.id   AF-A0A356Z5E9-F1
#
_cell.length_a   1.000
_cell.length_b   1.000
_cell.length_c   1.000
_cell.angle_alpha   90.00
_cell.angle_beta   90.00
_cell.angle_gamma   90.00
#
_symmetry.space_group_name_H-M   'P 1'
#
loop_
_entity.id
_entity.type
_entity.pdbx_description
1 polymer ?
#
loop_
_entity_poly.entity_id
_entity_poly.type
_entity_poly.pdbx_seq_one_letter_code
_entity_poly.pdbx_strand_id
1 'polypeptide(L)'
;MKSSLTGLMPVLDEKLKLFKEMLQLSQEQVALLQAEQVDEDAIKRLTEMIASRQDLMNRIDHLSHSINDLKKAAAIEPNSSGSRAGEPGQDEEYISKLNDIRSIINQIQINDSKCQRKAREVLRQMGDKIGSTRQTKKAFQAYTHSNVSNEAWFFDTKK
;
A
#
# COMPACT_ATOMS: atom_id res chain seq x y z
N MET A 1 -3.92 31.19 -31.02
CA MET A 1 -4.15 29.79 -30.57
C MET A 1 -3.23 29.54 -29.37
N LYS A 2 -3.77 29.47 -28.16
CA LYS A 2 -2.99 29.15 -26.95
C LYS A 2 -2.57 27.67 -26.99
N SER A 3 -1.34 27.38 -26.61
CA SER A 3 -0.71 26.05 -26.67
C SER A 3 -1.58 24.97 -26.04
N SER A 4 -1.82 23.89 -26.79
CA SER A 4 -2.57 22.69 -26.38
C SER A 4 -1.94 21.95 -25.19
N LEU A 5 -0.72 22.29 -24.78
CA LEU A 5 -0.02 21.72 -23.62
C LEU A 5 -0.17 22.53 -22.33
N THR A 6 -0.62 23.80 -22.40
CA THR A 6 -0.71 24.70 -21.23
C THR A 6 -1.64 24.18 -20.14
N GLY A 7 -2.70 23.44 -20.51
CA GLY A 7 -3.62 22.81 -19.56
C GLY A 7 -3.16 21.45 -19.03
N LEU A 8 -2.19 20.81 -19.69
CA LEU A 8 -1.72 19.47 -19.34
C LEU A 8 -0.70 19.50 -18.20
N MET A 9 0.19 20.49 -18.23
CA MET A 9 1.27 20.63 -17.25
C MET A 9 0.76 20.75 -15.80
N PRO A 10 -0.24 21.59 -15.47
CA PRO A 10 -0.76 21.68 -14.11
C PRO A 10 -1.37 20.36 -13.59
N VAL A 11 -2.05 19.60 -14.47
CA VAL A 11 -2.64 18.30 -14.12
C VAL A 11 -1.55 17.25 -13.88
N LEU A 12 -0.46 17.32 -14.67
CA LEU A 12 0.70 16.46 -14.49
C LEU A 12 1.48 16.80 -13.21
N ASP A 13 1.60 18.08 -12.86
CA ASP A 13 2.22 18.53 -11.61
C ASP A 13 1.46 18.03 -10.38
N GLU A 14 0.14 18.13 -10.38
CA GLU A 14 -0.68 17.59 -9.29
C GLU A 14 -0.54 16.06 -9.23
N LYS A 15 -0.53 15.37 -10.38
CA LYS A 15 -0.32 13.92 -10.41
C LYS A 15 1.04 13.52 -9.85
N LEU A 16 2.09 14.24 -10.19
CA LEU A 16 3.44 14.04 -9.63
C LEU A 16 3.45 14.25 -8.12
N LYS A 17 2.78 15.29 -7.61
CA LYS A 17 2.63 15.55 -6.18
C LYS A 17 1.96 14.39 -5.46
N LEU A 18 0.85 13.86 -5.99
CA LEU A 18 0.16 12.70 -5.38
C LEU A 18 1.04 11.45 -5.33
N PHE A 19 1.85 11.21 -6.37
CA PHE A 19 2.81 10.11 -6.35
C PHE A 19 3.90 10.32 -5.29
N LYS A 20 4.38 11.55 -5.07
CA LYS A 20 5.33 11.85 -3.99
C LYS A 20 4.70 11.61 -2.61
N GLU A 21 3.45 12.00 -2.41
CA GLU A 21 2.69 11.72 -1.18
C GLU A 21 2.54 10.20 -0.96
N MET A 22 2.20 9.45 -2.02
CA MET A 22 2.08 7.99 -1.94
C MET A 22 3.43 7.31 -1.67
N LEU A 23 4.53 7.84 -2.21
CA LEU A 23 5.88 7.38 -1.91
C LEU A 23 6.22 7.56 -0.43
N GLN A 24 5.93 8.74 0.12
CA GLN A 24 6.13 9.01 1.54
C GLN A 24 5.35 8.01 2.41
N LEU A 25 4.06 7.79 2.12
CA LEU A 25 3.27 6.78 2.84
C LEU A 25 3.90 5.38 2.73
N SER A 26 4.38 4.99 1.55
CA SER A 26 5.04 3.68 1.37
C SER A 26 6.31 3.53 2.21
N GLN A 27 7.09 4.61 2.37
CA GLN A 27 8.31 4.62 3.18
C GLN A 27 7.99 4.55 4.67
N GLU A 28 6.98 5.31 5.11
CA GLU A 28 6.48 5.26 6.48
C GLU A 28 5.91 3.87 6.83
N GLN A 29 5.22 3.20 5.90
CA GLN A 29 4.72 1.83 6.12
C GLN A 29 5.86 0.82 6.31
N VAL A 30 6.95 0.97 5.54
CA VAL A 30 8.15 0.15 5.71
C VAL A 30 8.78 0.39 7.07
N ALA A 31 8.97 1.66 7.47
CA ALA A 31 9.56 2.01 8.76
C ALA A 31 8.73 1.47 9.93
N LEU A 32 7.41 1.59 9.85
CA LEU A 32 6.47 1.11 10.87
C LEU A 32 6.58 -0.40 11.11
N LEU A 33 6.70 -1.18 10.04
CA LEU A 33 6.81 -2.64 10.13
C LEU A 33 8.24 -3.13 10.42
N GLN A 34 9.26 -2.29 10.19
CA GLN A 34 10.64 -2.59 10.55
C GLN A 34 10.98 -2.26 12.01
N ALA A 35 10.07 -1.61 12.73
CA ALA A 35 10.21 -1.39 14.16
C ALA A 35 10.42 -2.72 14.92
N GLU A 36 11.17 -2.65 16.02
CA GLU A 36 11.54 -3.83 16.82
C GLU A 36 10.33 -4.57 17.40
N GLN A 37 9.26 -3.83 17.71
CA GLN A 37 7.97 -4.37 18.13
C GLN A 37 6.86 -3.74 17.27
N VAL A 38 5.97 -4.59 16.77
CA VAL A 38 4.74 -4.18 16.11
C VAL A 38 3.60 -4.42 17.09
N ASP A 39 3.10 -3.35 17.68
CA ASP A 39 2.00 -3.35 18.64
C ASP A 39 0.67 -2.99 17.96
N GLU A 40 -0.40 -2.90 18.76
CA GLU A 40 -1.74 -2.58 18.27
C GLU A 40 -1.82 -1.19 17.65
N ASP A 41 -1.11 -0.21 18.21
CA ASP A 41 -1.06 1.16 17.67
C ASP A 41 -0.37 1.19 16.29
N ALA A 42 0.70 0.41 16.11
CA ALA A 42 1.34 0.25 14.81
C ALA A 42 0.39 -0.38 13.78
N ILE A 43 -0.41 -1.37 14.17
CA ILE A 43 -1.42 -1.96 13.27
C ILE A 43 -2.50 -0.93 12.91
N LYS A 44 -3.01 -0.19 13.89
CA LYS A 44 -4.02 0.85 13.66
C LYS A 44 -3.50 1.92 12.70
N ARG A 45 -2.29 2.41 12.92
CA ARG A 45 -1.63 3.39 12.04
C ARG A 45 -1.45 2.82 10.63
N LEU A 46 -1.06 1.55 10.50
CA LEU A 46 -0.94 0.89 9.19
C LEU A 46 -2.29 0.88 8.44
N THR A 47 -3.40 0.62 9.13
CA THR A 47 -4.75 0.66 8.55
C THR A 47 -5.15 2.07 8.09
N GLU A 48 -4.89 3.09 8.90
CA GLU A 48 -5.14 4.50 8.53
C GLU A 48 -4.32 4.93 7.30
N MET A 49 -3.08 4.48 7.20
CA MET A 49 -2.23 4.72 6.04
C MET A 49 -2.74 4.00 4.79
N ILE A 50 -3.28 2.79 4.90
CA ILE A 50 -3.92 2.08 3.78
C ILE A 50 -5.13 2.86 3.25
N ALA A 51 -5.98 3.37 4.15
CA ALA A 51 -7.11 4.21 3.76
C ALA A 51 -6.65 5.48 3.03
N SER A 52 -5.64 6.17 3.58
CA SER A 52 -5.04 7.36 2.96
C SER A 52 -4.48 7.07 1.56
N ARG A 53 -3.86 5.90 1.36
CA ARG A 53 -3.38 5.46 0.05
C ARG A 53 -4.51 5.23 -0.94
N GLN A 54 -5.64 4.67 -0.51
CA GLN A 54 -6.80 4.48 -1.38
C GLN A 54 -7.34 5.82 -1.89
N ASP A 55 -7.40 6.84 -1.02
CA ASP A 55 -7.81 8.19 -1.41
C ASP A 55 -6.86 8.81 -2.44
N LEU A 56 -5.55 8.63 -2.26
CA LEU A 56 -4.54 9.08 -3.24
C LEU A 56 -4.70 8.35 -4.58
N MET A 57 -4.92 7.04 -4.58
CA MET A 57 -5.14 6.27 -5.81
C MET A 57 -6.36 6.77 -6.58
N ASN A 58 -7.48 6.99 -5.88
CA ASN A 58 -8.70 7.52 -6.50
C ASN A 58 -8.45 8.89 -7.17
N ARG A 59 -7.73 9.79 -6.49
CA ARG A 59 -7.36 11.11 -7.04
C ARG A 59 -6.42 10.98 -8.24
N ILE A 60 -5.44 10.08 -8.20
CA ILE A 60 -4.53 9.79 -9.31
C ILE A 60 -5.29 9.26 -10.53
N ASP A 61 -6.28 8.38 -10.30
CA ASP A 61 -7.12 7.84 -11.37
C ASP A 61 -7.92 8.97 -12.03
N HIS A 62 -8.54 9.85 -11.26
CA HIS A 62 -9.24 11.02 -11.81
C HIS A 62 -8.32 11.90 -12.67
N LEU A 63 -7.12 12.23 -12.18
CA LEU A 63 -6.15 13.01 -12.97
C LEU A 63 -5.70 12.28 -14.23
N SER A 64 -5.60 10.95 -14.18
CA SER A 64 -5.24 10.13 -15.34
C SER A 64 -6.31 10.19 -16.43
N HIS A 65 -7.59 10.19 -16.05
CA HIS A 65 -8.70 10.40 -16.98
C HIS A 65 -8.66 11.82 -17.56
N SER A 66 -8.49 12.85 -16.72
CA SER A 66 -8.39 14.25 -17.19
C SER A 66 -7.22 14.46 -18.17
N ILE A 67 -6.06 13.87 -17.90
CA ILE A 67 -4.90 13.88 -18.82
C ILE A 67 -5.27 13.26 -20.18
N ASN A 68 -6.00 12.15 -20.17
CA ASN A 68 -6.42 11.47 -21.40
C ASN A 68 -7.40 12.32 -22.21
N ASP A 69 -8.37 12.96 -21.54
CA ASP A 69 -9.36 13.80 -22.19
C ASP A 69 -8.74 15.09 -22.76
N LEU A 70 -7.81 15.71 -22.03
CA LEU A 70 -7.04 16.85 -22.51
C LEU A 70 -6.19 16.49 -23.73
N LYS A 71 -5.55 15.31 -23.75
CA LYS A 71 -4.80 14.82 -24.91
C LYS A 71 -5.69 14.60 -26.13
N LYS A 72 -6.88 14.02 -25.95
CA LYS A 72 -7.87 13.85 -27.03
C LYS A 72 -8.34 15.20 -27.57
N ALA A 73 -8.61 16.16 -26.69
CA ALA A 73 -9.03 17.51 -27.08
C ALA A 73 -7.92 18.32 -27.79
N ALA A 74 -6.66 18.07 -27.44
CA ALA A 74 -5.48 18.68 -28.07
C ALA A 74 -5.20 18.13 -29.49
N ALA A 75 -5.60 16.90 -29.78
CA ALA A 75 -5.54 16.29 -31.10
C ALA A 75 -6.78 16.69 -31.94
N ILE A 76 -6.74 17.89 -32.55
CA ILE A 76 -7.81 18.39 -33.42
C ILE A 76 -7.75 17.70 -34.80
N GLU A 77 -8.77 16.89 -35.10
CA GLU A 77 -9.19 16.27 -36.37
C GLU A 77 -8.17 15.46 -37.23
N PRO A 78 -8.58 14.34 -37.86
CA PRO A 78 -7.69 13.46 -38.65
C PRO A 78 -7.07 14.10 -39.90
N ASN A 79 -7.43 15.35 -40.27
CA ASN A 79 -7.13 15.95 -41.57
C ASN A 79 -6.45 17.33 -41.50
N SER A 80 -5.55 17.56 -40.54
CA SER A 80 -4.66 18.72 -40.62
C SER A 80 -3.19 18.27 -40.64
N SER A 81 -2.67 18.15 -41.86
CA SER A 81 -1.25 18.11 -42.19
C SER A 81 -0.61 19.44 -41.74
N GLY A 82 -0.12 19.47 -40.52
CA GLY A 82 0.60 20.63 -40.00
C GLY A 82 1.44 20.22 -38.80
N SER A 83 2.72 19.93 -39.05
CA SER A 83 3.75 19.81 -38.03
C SER A 83 3.66 21.00 -37.07
N ARG A 84 3.15 20.78 -35.86
CA ARG A 84 3.19 21.77 -34.78
C ARG A 84 4.42 21.44 -33.94
N ALA A 85 5.56 22.00 -34.34
CA ALA A 85 6.73 22.07 -33.49
C ALA A 85 6.34 22.86 -32.22
N GLY A 86 6.19 22.16 -31.10
CA GLY A 86 6.06 22.74 -29.77
C GLY A 86 7.35 23.44 -29.36
N GLU A 87 7.25 24.39 -28.43
CA GLU A 87 8.42 25.08 -27.87
C GLU A 87 9.45 24.08 -27.32
N PRO A 88 10.75 24.21 -27.65
CA PRO A 88 11.79 23.22 -27.35
C PRO A 88 12.04 22.88 -25.86
N GLY A 89 11.32 23.50 -24.90
CA GLY A 89 11.40 23.16 -23.47
C GLY A 89 10.17 22.48 -22.87
N GLN A 90 8.98 22.63 -23.48
CA GLN A 90 7.73 22.07 -22.92
C GLN A 90 7.68 20.54 -23.06
N ASP A 91 8.23 20.01 -24.16
CA ASP A 91 8.30 18.57 -24.39
C ASP A 91 9.33 17.91 -23.47
N GLU A 92 10.47 18.56 -23.20
CA GLU A 92 11.50 18.05 -22.29
C GLU A 92 11.03 18.02 -20.83
N GLU A 93 10.40 19.10 -20.33
CA GLU A 93 9.87 19.14 -18.97
C GLU A 93 8.76 18.10 -18.78
N TYR A 94 7.87 17.97 -19.75
CA TYR A 94 6.81 16.97 -19.74
C TYR A 94 7.38 15.53 -19.70
N ILE A 95 8.38 15.22 -20.53
CA ILE A 95 9.06 13.92 -20.53
C ILE A 95 9.77 13.67 -19.20
N SER A 96 10.44 14.69 -18.65
CA SER A 96 11.12 14.61 -17.35
C SER A 96 10.13 14.26 -16.24
N LYS A 97 8.99 14.94 -16.12
CA LYS A 97 7.96 14.62 -15.11
C LYS A 97 7.39 13.22 -15.28
N LEU A 98 7.21 12.74 -16.51
CA LEU A 98 6.78 11.35 -16.75
C LEU A 98 7.83 10.34 -16.27
N ASN A 99 9.11 10.62 -16.48
CA ASN A 99 10.20 9.79 -15.98
C ASN A 99 10.26 9.80 -14.45
N ASP A 100 10.06 10.95 -13.83
CA ASP A 100 9.97 11.07 -12.37
C ASP A 100 8.82 10.23 -11.80
N ILE A 101 7.62 10.33 -12.40
CA ILE A 101 6.47 9.52 -11.99
C ILE A 101 6.79 8.02 -12.12
N ARG A 102 7.41 7.57 -13.22
CA ARG A 102 7.80 6.15 -13.39
C ARG A 102 8.80 5.71 -12.33
N SER A 103 9.79 6.55 -12.04
CA SER A 103 10.79 6.28 -11.01
C SER A 103 10.14 6.15 -9.63
N ILE A 104 9.21 7.05 -9.29
CA ILE A 104 8.46 7.02 -8.04
C ILE A 104 7.60 5.75 -7.94
N ILE A 105 6.89 5.38 -9.00
CA ILE A 105 6.08 4.15 -9.04
C ILE A 105 6.95 2.93 -8.75
N ASN A 106 8.14 2.83 -9.34
CA ASN A 106 9.05 1.72 -9.10
C ASN A 106 9.50 1.67 -7.62
N GLN A 107 9.84 2.82 -7.02
CA GLN A 107 10.19 2.91 -5.61
C GLN A 107 9.03 2.49 -4.69
N ILE A 108 7.79 2.88 -5.01
CA ILE A 108 6.59 2.45 -4.27
C ILE A 108 6.45 0.93 -4.35
N GLN A 109 6.59 0.32 -5.53
CA GLN A 109 6.49 -1.14 -5.71
C GLN A 109 7.54 -1.90 -4.89
N ILE A 110 8.78 -1.37 -4.83
CA ILE A 110 9.84 -1.93 -3.99
C ILE A 110 9.47 -1.86 -2.51
N ASN A 111 8.94 -0.73 -2.05
CA ASN A 111 8.51 -0.55 -0.65
C ASN A 111 7.33 -1.45 -0.30
N ASP A 112 6.34 -1.54 -1.18
CA ASP A 112 5.16 -2.40 -1.00
C ASP A 112 5.56 -3.87 -0.89
N SER A 113 6.54 -4.31 -1.69
CA SER A 113 7.11 -5.66 -1.60
C SER A 113 7.82 -5.91 -0.26
N LYS A 114 8.59 -4.93 0.24
CA LYS A 114 9.25 -5.01 1.56
C LYS A 114 8.21 -5.06 2.69
N CYS A 115 7.22 -4.18 2.63
CA CYS A 115 6.12 -4.07 3.57
C CYS A 115 5.34 -5.39 3.64
N GLN A 116 4.95 -5.95 2.49
CA GLN A 116 4.23 -7.22 2.41
C GLN A 116 5.04 -8.38 3.00
N ARG A 117 6.34 -8.47 2.69
CA ARG A 117 7.21 -9.51 3.26
C ARG A 117 7.26 -9.41 4.78
N LYS A 118 7.43 -8.20 5.31
CA LYS A 118 7.53 -7.98 6.76
C LYS A 118 6.21 -8.22 7.48
N ALA A 119 5.08 -7.80 6.90
CA ALA A 119 3.75 -8.09 7.43
C ALA A 119 3.50 -9.60 7.56
N ARG A 120 3.89 -10.40 6.54
CA ARG A 120 3.79 -11.87 6.61
C ARG A 120 4.67 -12.46 7.70
N GLU A 121 5.87 -11.91 7.91
CA GLU A 121 6.75 -12.34 8.99
C GLU A 121 6.13 -12.06 10.37
N VAL A 122 5.60 -10.85 10.59
CA VAL A 122 4.93 -10.46 11.83
C VAL A 122 3.73 -11.38 12.11
N LEU A 123 2.89 -11.64 11.10
CA LEU A 123 1.75 -12.56 11.22
C LEU A 123 2.18 -13.98 11.60
N ARG A 124 3.28 -14.47 11.01
CA ARG A 124 3.83 -15.79 11.33
C ARG A 124 4.30 -15.86 12.78
N GLN A 125 5.07 -14.86 13.23
CA GLN A 125 5.56 -14.78 14.62
C GLN A 125 4.42 -14.70 15.64
N MET A 126 3.37 -13.92 15.34
CA MET A 126 2.16 -13.88 16.17
C MET A 126 1.47 -15.25 16.24
N GLY A 127 1.35 -15.95 15.10
CA GLY A 127 0.80 -17.31 15.05
C GLY A 127 1.57 -18.30 15.93
N ASP A 128 2.90 -18.29 15.85
CA ASP A 128 3.78 -19.15 16.67
C ASP A 128 3.57 -18.87 18.17
N LYS A 129 3.48 -17.59 18.56
CA LYS A 129 3.29 -17.16 19.95
C LYS A 129 1.92 -17.56 20.51
N ILE A 130 0.86 -17.48 19.70
CA ILE A 130 -0.48 -17.99 20.06
C ILE A 130 -0.42 -19.51 20.27
N GLY A 131 0.28 -20.23 19.38
CA GLY A 131 0.50 -21.67 19.50
C GLY A 131 1.19 -22.05 20.82
N SER A 132 2.30 -21.37 21.13
CA SER A 132 3.02 -21.54 22.39
C SER A 132 2.14 -21.24 23.61
N THR A 133 1.40 -20.12 23.61
CA THR A 133 0.49 -19.75 24.71
C THR A 133 -0.58 -20.82 24.96
N ARG A 134 -1.12 -21.43 23.91
CA ARG A 134 -2.08 -22.53 24.03
C ARG A 134 -1.44 -23.78 24.63
N GLN A 135 -0.21 -24.11 24.26
CA GLN A 135 0.54 -25.22 24.85
C GLN A 135 0.83 -24.98 26.33
N THR A 136 1.26 -23.76 26.69
CA THR A 136 1.46 -23.37 28.10
C THR A 136 0.17 -23.48 28.90
N LYS A 137 -0.98 -23.06 28.34
CA LYS A 137 -2.29 -23.23 29.00
C LYS A 137 -2.62 -24.70 29.26
N LYS A 138 -2.38 -25.59 28.28
CA LYS A 138 -2.57 -27.04 28.46
C LYS A 138 -1.65 -27.62 29.53
N ALA A 139 -0.37 -27.24 29.52
CA ALA A 139 0.60 -27.66 30.53
C ALA A 139 0.20 -27.17 31.93
N PHE A 140 -0.19 -25.91 32.05
CA PHE A 140 -0.69 -25.34 33.30
C PHE A 140 -1.91 -26.12 33.83
N GLN A 141 -2.90 -26.40 32.97
CA GLN A 141 -4.07 -27.21 33.34
C GLN A 141 -3.70 -28.62 33.82
N ALA A 142 -2.68 -29.25 33.22
CA ALA A 142 -2.17 -30.56 33.65
C ALA A 142 -1.50 -30.49 35.03
N TYR A 143 -0.81 -29.40 35.35
CA TYR A 143 -0.17 -29.21 36.66
C TYR A 143 -1.17 -28.87 37.76
N THR A 144 -2.11 -27.98 37.49
CA THR A 144 -3.05 -27.49 38.50
C THR A 144 -4.20 -28.44 38.79
N HIS A 145 -4.27 -29.60 38.13
CA HIS A 145 -5.37 -30.56 38.25
C HIS A 145 -6.71 -29.84 38.41
N SER A 146 -7.12 -29.04 37.42
CA SER A 146 -8.49 -28.51 37.38
C SER A 146 -9.54 -29.61 37.09
N ASN A 147 -9.20 -30.86 37.41
CA ASN A 147 -10.10 -31.95 37.72
C ASN A 147 -10.07 -32.13 39.24
N VAL A 148 -10.58 -31.13 39.97
CA VAL A 148 -11.07 -31.40 41.33
C VAL A 148 -12.25 -32.34 41.13
N SER A 149 -12.01 -33.61 41.43
CA SER A 149 -12.96 -34.64 41.83
C SER A 149 -14.44 -34.23 41.73
N ASN A 150 -15.12 -34.60 40.65
CA ASN A 150 -16.49 -35.04 40.76
C ASN A 150 -16.67 -36.31 39.91
N GLU A 151 -16.59 -37.43 40.63
CA GLU A 151 -17.24 -38.71 40.38
C GLU A 151 -17.33 -39.21 38.94
N ALA A 152 -16.32 -39.96 38.52
CA ALA A 152 -16.50 -41.20 37.75
C ALA A 152 -15.18 -41.99 37.75
N TRP A 153 -14.75 -42.40 38.94
CA TRP A 153 -13.64 -43.34 39.08
C TRP A 153 -14.23 -44.75 38.97
N PHE A 154 -13.85 -45.46 37.91
CA PHE A 154 -13.87 -46.91 37.74
C PHE A 154 -14.84 -47.72 38.61
N PHE A 155 -15.90 -48.26 38.00
CA PHE A 155 -16.40 -49.57 38.40
C PHE A 155 -15.88 -50.60 37.41
N ASP A 156 -14.83 -51.31 37.82
CA ASP A 156 -14.61 -52.68 37.39
C ASP A 156 -15.72 -53.53 38.02
N THR A 157 -16.57 -54.11 37.17
CA THR A 157 -17.18 -55.40 37.49
C THR A 157 -17.20 -56.24 36.23
N LYS A 158 -16.12 -56.98 36.01
CA LYS A 158 -16.26 -58.30 35.38
C LYS A 158 -17.17 -59.19 36.21
N LYS A 159 -18.29 -59.62 35.63
CA LYS A 159 -18.79 -61.01 35.64
C LYS A 159 -19.83 -61.17 34.55
#